data_AF-A0A3P6S3G8-F1
#
_entry.id   AF-A0A3P6S3G8-F1
#
_cell.length_a   1.000
_cell.length_b   1.000
_cell.length_c   1.000
_cell.angle_alpha   90.00
_cell.angle_beta   90.00
_cell.angle_gamma   90.00
#
_symmetry.space_group_name_H-M   'P 1'
#
loop_
_entity.id
_entity.type
_entity.pdbx_description
1 polymer ?
#
loop_
_entity_poly.entity_id
_entity_poly.type
_entity_poly.pdbx_seq_one_letter_code
_entity_poly.pdbx_strand_id
1 'polypeptide(L)'
;MTLHHKLLLDFVKAVQIRPEVYEDHNAKDAEKAWEVIADQFEITVSDAKKQWLELVRIHRFMYLDLPDEAFKVIAPKEDPRWQTATRQTAITLAHFLQNDLKFLFKDETII
;
A
#
# COMPACT_ATOMS: atom_id res chain seq x y z
N MET A 1 -2.80 -2.98 -17.19
CA MET A 1 -2.86 -4.43 -16.86
C MET A 1 -2.81 -4.54 -15.34
N THR A 2 -3.47 -5.51 -14.72
CA THR A 2 -3.42 -5.70 -13.26
C THR A 2 -2.25 -6.61 -12.88
N LEU A 3 -1.52 -6.28 -11.82
CA LEU A 3 -0.42 -7.10 -11.30
C LEU A 3 -0.91 -8.52 -11.02
N HIS A 4 -0.09 -9.50 -11.40
CA HIS A 4 -0.35 -10.88 -11.06
C HIS A 4 -0.28 -11.08 -9.54
N HIS A 5 -1.31 -11.66 -8.92
CA HIS A 5 -1.44 -11.81 -7.46
C HIS A 5 -0.22 -12.47 -6.77
N LYS A 6 0.50 -13.36 -7.48
CA LYS A 6 1.74 -13.99 -6.99
C LYS A 6 2.89 -13.02 -6.76
N LEU A 7 2.88 -11.86 -7.42
CA LEU A 7 3.93 -10.84 -7.32
C LEU A 7 3.64 -9.78 -6.26
N LEU A 8 2.53 -9.91 -5.52
CA LEU A 8 2.10 -8.91 -4.54
C LEU A 8 3.14 -8.68 -3.45
N LEU A 9 3.77 -9.75 -2.96
CA LEU A 9 4.81 -9.67 -1.95
C LEU A 9 6.06 -8.95 -2.48
N ASP A 10 6.48 -9.29 -3.70
CA ASP A 10 7.62 -8.66 -4.36
C ASP A 10 7.34 -7.18 -4.66
N PHE A 11 6.09 -6.85 -5.01
CA PHE A 11 5.64 -5.47 -5.19
C PHE A 11 5.71 -4.67 -3.88
N VAL A 12 5.23 -5.23 -2.76
CA VAL A 12 5.35 -4.57 -1.45
C VAL A 12 6.82 -4.33 -1.09
N LYS A 13 7.70 -5.31 -1.31
CA LYS A 13 9.15 -5.15 -1.08
C LYS A 13 9.77 -4.09 -1.98
N ALA A 14 9.38 -4.05 -3.26
CA ALA A 14 9.86 -3.03 -4.20
C ALA A 14 9.41 -1.62 -3.80
N VAL A 15 8.20 -1.47 -3.25
CA VAL A 15 7.75 -0.21 -2.65
C VAL A 15 8.55 0.10 -1.39
N GLN A 16 8.73 -0.86 -0.48
CA GLN A 16 9.40 -0.68 0.82
C GLN A 16 10.85 -0.20 0.70
N ILE A 17 11.60 -0.61 -0.34
CA ILE A 17 12.97 -0.12 -0.54
C ILE A 17 13.02 1.28 -1.15
N ARG A 18 11.86 1.92 -1.40
CA ARG A 18 11.71 3.23 -2.02
C ARG A 18 10.91 4.18 -1.13
N PRO A 19 11.49 4.72 -0.05
CA PRO A 19 10.79 5.66 0.83
C PRO A 19 10.25 6.89 0.09
N GLU A 20 10.78 7.22 -1.09
CA GLU A 20 10.31 8.31 -1.96
C GLU A 20 8.82 8.23 -2.29
N VAL A 21 8.20 7.05 -2.24
CA VAL A 21 6.79 6.90 -2.62
C VAL A 21 5.82 6.92 -1.44
N TYR A 22 6.31 6.88 -0.20
CA TYR A 22 5.45 6.78 0.99
C TYR A 22 5.92 7.63 2.18
N GLU A 23 7.09 8.27 2.09
CA GLU A 23 7.56 9.31 3.01
C GLU A 23 7.45 10.67 2.31
N ASP A 24 7.48 11.76 3.10
CA ASP A 24 7.24 13.12 2.62
C ASP A 24 8.46 13.63 1.82
N HIS A 25 8.61 13.11 0.60
CA HIS A 25 9.71 13.39 -0.33
C HIS A 25 9.23 14.23 -1.52
N ASN A 26 10.20 14.82 -2.23
CA ASN A 26 9.95 15.61 -3.43
C ASN A 26 9.16 14.80 -4.49
N ALA A 27 8.10 15.41 -5.04
CA ALA A 27 7.22 14.80 -6.04
C ALA A 27 7.96 14.24 -7.28
N LYS A 28 9.07 14.84 -7.70
CA LYS A 28 9.88 14.33 -8.82
C LYS A 28 10.59 13.02 -8.50
N ASP A 29 11.04 12.85 -7.26
CA ASP A 29 11.76 11.65 -6.83
C ASP A 29 10.77 10.50 -6.62
N ALA A 30 9.59 10.82 -6.06
CA ALA A 30 8.45 9.90 -6.01
C ALA A 30 8.05 9.41 -7.41
N GLU A 31 7.94 10.31 -8.40
CA GLU A 31 7.54 9.92 -9.76
C GLU A 31 8.56 8.97 -10.40
N LYS A 32 9.86 9.25 -10.28
CA LYS A 32 10.92 8.36 -10.77
C LYS A 32 10.90 7.00 -10.07
N ALA A 33 10.68 6.96 -8.77
CA ALA A 33 10.56 5.71 -8.04
C ALA A 33 9.36 4.89 -8.54
N TRP A 34 8.23 5.54 -8.84
CA TRP A 34 7.08 4.89 -9.44
C TRP A 34 7.34 4.36 -10.85
N GLU A 35 8.09 5.09 -11.69
CA GLU A 35 8.50 4.61 -13.02
C GLU A 35 9.31 3.31 -12.92
N VAL A 36 10.28 3.26 -12.00
CA VAL A 36 11.11 2.07 -11.78
C VAL A 36 10.29 0.89 -11.28
N ILE A 37 9.37 1.12 -10.33
CA ILE A 37 8.46 0.07 -9.85
C ILE A 37 7.57 -0.44 -10.99
N ALA A 38 6.98 0.47 -11.76
CA ALA A 38 6.08 0.10 -12.85
C ALA A 38 6.78 -0.74 -13.93
N ASP A 39 8.00 -0.34 -14.31
CA ASP A 39 8.84 -1.07 -15.27
C ASP A 39 9.18 -2.48 -14.76
N GLN A 40 9.59 -2.62 -13.50
CA GLN A 40 9.93 -3.90 -12.88
C GLN A 40 8.79 -4.93 -12.94
N PHE A 41 7.54 -4.48 -12.89
CA PHE A 41 6.35 -5.34 -12.90
C PHE A 41 5.61 -5.33 -14.24
N GLU A 42 6.16 -4.69 -15.27
CA GLU A 42 5.57 -4.56 -16.61
C GLU A 42 4.13 -4.01 -16.57
N ILE A 43 3.88 -3.03 -15.68
CA ILE A 43 2.59 -2.34 -15.53
C ILE A 43 2.75 -0.85 -15.77
N THR A 44 1.63 -0.12 -15.83
CA THR A 44 1.69 1.34 -15.90
C THR A 44 1.92 1.94 -14.51
N VAL A 45 2.54 3.13 -14.44
CA VAL A 45 2.66 3.91 -13.20
C VAL A 45 1.29 4.13 -12.53
N SER A 46 0.26 4.40 -13.33
CA SER A 46 -1.12 4.52 -12.83
C SER A 46 -1.60 3.24 -12.16
N ASP A 47 -1.34 2.07 -12.77
CA ASP A 47 -1.75 0.77 -12.20
C ASP A 47 -0.99 0.47 -10.90
N ALA A 48 0.32 0.74 -10.86
CA ALA A 48 1.15 0.59 -9.66
C ALA A 48 0.64 1.46 -8.50
N LYS A 49 0.38 2.75 -8.77
CA LYS A 49 -0.16 3.70 -7.78
C LYS A 49 -1.53 3.25 -7.26
N LYS A 50 -2.44 2.82 -8.15
CA LYS A 50 -3.77 2.31 -7.75
C LYS A 50 -3.63 1.11 -6.82
N GLN A 51 -2.78 0.15 -7.18
CA GLN A 51 -2.58 -1.05 -6.38
C GLN A 51 -1.95 -0.75 -5.02
N TRP A 52 -0.99 0.18 -4.98
CA TRP A 52 -0.43 0.65 -3.74
C TRP A 52 -1.48 1.28 -2.83
N LEU A 53 -2.35 2.13 -3.37
CA LEU A 53 -3.44 2.72 -2.59
C LEU A 53 -4.39 1.67 -2.03
N GLU A 54 -4.71 0.61 -2.77
CA GLU A 54 -5.52 -0.49 -2.23
C GLU A 54 -4.81 -1.20 -1.06
N LEU A 55 -3.49 -1.41 -1.16
CA LEU A 55 -2.70 -1.99 -0.07
C LEU A 55 -2.66 -1.10 1.18
N VAL A 56 -2.46 0.21 1.01
CA VAL A 56 -2.50 1.18 2.12
C VAL A 56 -3.87 1.17 2.81
N ARG A 57 -4.95 1.05 2.04
CA ARG A 57 -6.29 0.95 2.61
C ARG A 57 -6.49 -0.37 3.37
N ILE A 58 -6.07 -1.49 2.79
CA ILE A 58 -6.09 -2.80 3.46
C ILE A 58 -5.32 -2.71 4.79
N HIS A 59 -4.15 -2.08 4.79
CA HIS A 59 -3.36 -1.83 6.00
C HIS A 59 -4.14 -1.02 7.04
N ARG A 60 -4.80 0.08 6.64
CA ARG A 60 -5.64 0.88 7.54
C ARG A 60 -6.79 0.07 8.15
N PHE A 61 -7.41 -0.83 7.37
CA PHE A 61 -8.48 -1.71 7.84
C PHE A 61 -8.03 -2.77 8.84
N MET A 62 -6.76 -3.16 8.85
CA MET A 62 -6.25 -4.08 9.87
C MET A 62 -6.27 -3.46 11.27
N TYR A 63 -6.17 -2.13 11.33
CA TYR A 63 -5.96 -1.38 12.56
C TYR A 63 -7.01 -0.26 12.69
N LEU A 64 -8.29 -0.64 12.68
CA LEU A 64 -9.42 0.29 12.77
C LEU A 64 -9.37 1.15 14.04
N ASP A 65 -8.84 0.60 15.13
CA ASP A 65 -8.76 1.26 16.43
C ASP A 65 -7.62 2.29 16.52
N LEU A 66 -6.69 2.29 15.56
CA LEU A 66 -5.60 3.26 15.52
C LEU A 66 -6.03 4.56 14.81
N PRO A 67 -5.57 5.73 15.29
CA PRO A 67 -5.85 7.00 14.64
C PRO A 67 -4.97 7.17 13.38
N ASP A 68 -5.38 8.05 12.46
CA ASP A 68 -4.70 8.23 11.16
C ASP A 68 -3.25 8.71 11.33
N GLU A 69 -2.93 9.39 12.43
CA GLU A 69 -1.60 9.86 12.77
C GLU A 69 -0.60 8.71 12.96
N ALA A 70 -1.05 7.50 13.30
CA ALA A 70 -0.20 6.32 13.45
C ALA A 70 0.40 5.83 12.12
N PHE A 71 -0.15 6.26 10.98
CA PHE A 71 0.24 5.77 9.65
C PHE A 71 1.08 6.79 8.88
N LYS A 72 2.07 6.32 8.13
CA LYS A 72 2.89 7.13 7.21
C LYS A 72 2.10 7.62 6.00
N VAL A 73 1.19 6.78 5.49
CA VAL A 73 0.37 7.09 4.32
C VAL A 73 -1.11 6.98 4.67
N ILE A 74 -1.86 8.02 4.36
CA ILE A 74 -3.32 8.03 4.49
C ILE A 74 -3.91 7.84 3.09
N ALA A 75 -4.59 6.72 2.87
CA ALA A 75 -5.29 6.51 1.62
C ALA A 75 -6.52 7.44 1.52
N PRO A 76 -6.90 7.87 0.30
CA PRO A 76 -8.12 8.64 0.09
C PRO A 76 -9.34 7.92 0.68
N LYS A 77 -10.28 8.71 1.23
CA LYS A 77 -11.56 8.22 1.74
C LYS A 77 -12.29 7.37 0.70
N GLU A 78 -13.03 6.40 1.22
CA GLU A 78 -13.64 5.25 0.55
C GLU A 78 -14.28 5.54 -0.81
N ASP A 79 -14.15 4.58 -1.72
CA ASP A 79 -15.12 4.42 -2.80
C ASP A 79 -16.36 3.74 -2.19
N PRO A 80 -17.57 4.33 -2.31
CA PRO A 80 -18.81 3.75 -1.77
C PRO A 80 -19.13 2.33 -2.24
N ARG A 81 -18.43 1.84 -3.28
CA ARG A 81 -18.59 0.49 -3.83
C ARG A 81 -17.95 -0.60 -2.97
N TRP A 82 -17.23 -0.26 -1.90
CA TRP A 82 -16.74 -1.27 -0.96
C TRP A 82 -17.86 -1.85 -0.10
N GLN A 83 -18.32 -3.03 -0.51
CA GLN A 83 -19.33 -3.79 0.23
C GLN A 83 -18.68 -4.64 1.34
N THR A 84 -19.50 -5.10 2.29
CA THR A 84 -19.08 -5.95 3.43
C THR A 84 -18.23 -7.16 3.01
N ALA A 85 -18.56 -7.79 1.88
CA ALA A 85 -17.78 -8.91 1.35
C ALA A 85 -16.36 -8.49 0.95
N THR A 86 -16.20 -7.32 0.33
CA THR A 86 -14.88 -6.79 -0.04
C THR A 86 -14.07 -6.39 1.19
N ARG A 87 -14.72 -5.90 2.24
CA ARG A 87 -14.09 -5.66 3.55
C ARG A 87 -13.59 -6.97 4.18
N GLN A 88 -14.40 -8.03 4.18
CA GLN A 88 -13.98 -9.33 4.75
C GLN A 88 -12.78 -9.92 3.99
N THR A 89 -12.79 -9.86 2.66
CA THR A 89 -11.65 -10.28 1.84
C THR A 89 -10.41 -9.44 2.10
N ALA A 90 -10.57 -8.11 2.23
CA ALA A 90 -9.49 -7.21 2.62
C ALA A 90 -8.89 -7.59 3.98
N ILE A 91 -9.72 -7.90 4.98
CA ILE A 91 -9.28 -8.38 6.31
C ILE A 91 -8.54 -9.72 6.23
N THR A 92 -9.00 -10.64 5.38
CA THR A 92 -8.30 -11.93 5.19
C THR A 92 -6.95 -11.73 4.51
N LEU A 93 -6.88 -10.96 3.42
CA LEU A 93 -5.63 -10.62 2.74
C LEU A 93 -4.68 -9.85 3.65
N ALA A 94 -5.24 -9.01 4.51
CA ALA A 94 -4.52 -8.26 5.51
C ALA A 94 -3.73 -9.15 6.46
N HIS A 95 -4.33 -10.19 7.02
CA HIS A 95 -3.63 -11.12 7.91
C HIS A 95 -2.42 -11.78 7.23
N PHE A 96 -2.47 -12.02 5.92
CA PHE A 96 -1.34 -12.57 5.17
C PHE A 96 -0.24 -11.54 4.90
N LEU A 97 -0.61 -10.26 4.76
CA LEU A 97 0.31 -9.14 4.46
C LEU A 97 0.75 -8.36 5.71
N GLN A 98 0.26 -8.76 6.89
CA GLN A 98 0.34 -7.94 8.10
C GLN A 98 1.78 -7.58 8.44
N ASN A 99 2.71 -8.56 8.37
CA ASN A 99 4.12 -8.32 8.66
C ASN A 99 4.81 -7.47 7.60
N ASP A 100 4.47 -7.67 6.33
CA ASP A 100 5.09 -6.95 5.21
C ASP A 100 4.66 -5.48 5.13
N LEU A 101 3.52 -5.11 5.72
CA LEU A 101 3.01 -3.75 5.72
C LEU A 101 3.33 -2.95 7.00
N LYS A 102 3.94 -3.56 8.03
CA LYS A 102 4.29 -2.89 9.30
C LYS A 102 5.15 -1.63 9.13
N PHE A 103 5.97 -1.56 8.08
CA PHE A 103 6.82 -0.38 7.81
C PHE A 103 6.02 0.91 7.54
N LEU A 104 4.69 0.79 7.33
CA LEU A 104 3.78 1.90 7.15
C LEU A 104 3.33 2.56 8.46
N PHE A 105 3.71 2.03 9.61
CA PHE A 105 3.56 2.73 10.88
C PHE A 105 4.63 3.81 11.04
N LYS A 106 4.27 4.94 11.65
CA LYS A 106 5.24 5.99 12.00
C LYS A 106 6.15 5.58 13.17
N ASP A 107 5.65 4.72 14.04
CA ASP A 107 6.37 4.26 15.23
C ASP A 107 6.56 2.74 15.15
N GLU A 108 7.81 2.29 15.05
CA GLU A 108 8.16 0.87 14.93
C GLU A 108 7.84 0.08 16.22
N THR A 109 7.48 0.77 17.31
CA THR A 109 7.10 0.16 18.59
C THR A 109 5.62 -0.23 18.70
N ILE A 110 4.78 0.15 17.73
CA ILE A 110 3.38 -0.31 17.64
C ILE A 110 3.39 -1.75 17.09
N ILE A 111 3.64 -2.72 17.97
CA ILE A 111 3.56 -4.16 17.72
C ILE A 111 2.83 -4.84 18.87
#